data_AF-A0A2D6DRD2-F1
#
_entry.id   AF-A0A2D6DRD2-F1
#
_cell.length_a   1.000
_cell.length_b   1.000
_cell.length_c   1.000
_cell.angle_alpha   90.00
_cell.angle_beta   90.00
_cell.angle_gamma   90.00
#
_symmetry.space_group_name_H-M   'P 1'
#
loop_
_entity.id
_entity.type
_entity.pdbx_description
1 polymer ?
#
loop_
_entity_poly.entity_id
_entity_poly.type
_entity_poly.pdbx_seq_one_letter_code
_entity_poly.pdbx_strand_id
1 'polypeptide(L)'
;ENNDNPLIHFLVYTIRGILEAGLLLNIPSWINAAERAAKGFLKSQQKHNTIYARYNKEWEPTVDWICPAGVAQISIVYLKLYLLNRKNEWLEATDRNLEYLLRIQGRDNGNVKGAIMGSDPIDGPYMPNSYLSWATKFLLEALVLREKIG
;
A
#
# COMPACT_ATOMS: atom_id res chain seq x y z
N GLU A 1 0.59 3.32 19.41
CA GLU A 1 -0.25 3.49 18.20
C GLU A 1 -1.16 4.69 18.40
N ASN A 2 -1.46 5.46 17.35
CA ASN A 2 -2.40 6.58 17.40
C ASN A 2 -3.69 6.16 16.68
N ASN A 3 -4.76 5.92 17.44
CA ASN A 3 -6.02 5.39 16.89
C ASN A 3 -6.81 6.42 16.08
N ASP A 4 -6.57 7.71 16.28
CA ASP A 4 -7.21 8.76 15.48
C ASP A 4 -6.53 8.92 14.12
N ASN A 5 -5.24 8.55 14.05
CA ASN A 5 -4.41 8.65 12.85
C ASN A 5 -3.60 7.35 12.63
N PRO A 6 -4.27 6.20 12.41
CA PRO A 6 -3.60 4.90 12.34
C PRO A 6 -2.64 4.79 11.16
N LEU A 7 -1.63 3.91 11.30
CA LEU A 7 -0.74 3.57 10.19
C LEU A 7 -1.52 2.93 9.06
N ILE A 8 -1.23 3.36 7.83
CA ILE A 8 -1.76 2.73 6.63
C ILE A 8 -1.47 1.23 6.61
N HIS A 9 -0.30 0.80 7.09
CA HIS A 9 0.08 -0.61 7.18
C HIS A 9 -0.99 -1.47 7.88
N PHE A 10 -1.57 -0.96 8.97
CA PHE A 10 -2.62 -1.66 9.73
C PHE A 10 -3.99 -1.54 9.08
N LEU A 11 -4.33 -0.36 8.57
CA LEU A 11 -5.57 -0.16 7.82
C LEU A 11 -5.66 -1.10 6.62
N VAL A 12 -4.56 -1.28 5.88
CA VAL A 12 -4.55 -2.10 4.68
C VAL A 12 -4.58 -3.60 5.00
N TYR A 13 -4.00 -4.06 6.12
CA TYR A 13 -4.24 -5.43 6.57
C TYR A 13 -5.74 -5.71 6.75
N THR A 14 -6.46 -4.80 7.39
CA THR A 14 -7.91 -4.91 7.59
C THR A 14 -8.66 -4.90 6.26
N ILE A 15 -8.35 -3.94 5.38
CA ILE A 15 -9.01 -3.85 4.06
C ILE A 15 -8.76 -5.10 3.23
N ARG A 16 -7.52 -5.56 3.17
CA ARG A 16 -7.15 -6.76 2.41
C ARG A 16 -7.81 -8.00 2.99
N GLY A 17 -7.84 -8.15 4.31
CA GLY A 17 -8.52 -9.26 4.98
C GLY A 17 -10.01 -9.30 4.64
N ILE A 18 -10.70 -8.16 4.73
CA ILE A 18 -12.12 -8.04 4.37
C ILE A 18 -12.35 -8.34 2.88
N LEU A 19 -11.50 -7.81 2.00
CA LEU A 19 -11.61 -8.04 0.55
C LEU A 19 -11.44 -9.52 0.22
N GLU A 20 -10.37 -10.14 0.69
CA GLU A 20 -10.07 -11.54 0.38
C GLU A 20 -11.08 -12.50 0.98
N ALA A 21 -11.52 -12.27 2.23
CA ALA A 21 -12.59 -13.06 2.84
C ALA A 21 -13.91 -12.88 2.09
N GLY A 22 -14.24 -11.65 1.68
CA GLY A 22 -15.44 -11.36 0.89
C GLY A 22 -15.43 -12.06 -0.46
N LEU A 23 -14.28 -12.09 -1.15
CA LEU A 23 -14.10 -12.82 -2.41
C LEU A 23 -14.20 -14.33 -2.21
N LEU A 24 -13.54 -14.89 -1.18
CA LEU A 24 -13.52 -16.33 -0.92
C LEU A 24 -14.91 -16.87 -0.52
N LEU A 25 -15.64 -16.11 0.29
CA LEU A 25 -16.95 -16.50 0.81
C LEU A 25 -18.12 -16.00 -0.07
N ASN A 26 -17.84 -15.32 -1.18
CA ASN A 26 -18.83 -14.66 -2.04
C ASN A 26 -19.80 -13.76 -1.26
N ILE A 27 -19.26 -12.87 -0.40
CA ILE A 27 -20.04 -11.91 0.40
C ILE A 27 -19.90 -10.51 -0.21
N PRO A 28 -20.89 -10.02 -1.02
CA PRO A 28 -20.75 -8.77 -1.75
C PRO A 28 -20.62 -7.54 -0.85
N SER A 29 -21.26 -7.55 0.34
CA SER A 29 -21.19 -6.43 1.28
C SER A 29 -19.77 -6.20 1.81
N TRP A 30 -18.97 -7.26 1.97
CA TRP A 30 -17.58 -7.18 2.43
C TRP A 30 -16.67 -6.68 1.31
N ILE A 31 -16.85 -7.20 0.09
CA ILE A 31 -16.13 -6.71 -1.09
C ILE A 31 -16.39 -5.20 -1.27
N ASN A 32 -17.66 -4.78 -1.21
CA ASN A 32 -18.06 -3.39 -1.33
C ASN A 32 -17.48 -2.52 -0.19
N ALA A 33 -17.40 -3.04 1.04
CA ALA A 33 -16.79 -2.31 2.15
C ALA A 33 -15.29 -2.09 1.94
N ALA A 34 -14.57 -3.11 1.50
CA ALA A 34 -13.14 -3.00 1.19
C ALA A 34 -12.88 -2.07 0.00
N GLU A 35 -13.69 -2.13 -1.08
CA GLU A 35 -13.58 -1.20 -2.21
C GLU A 35 -13.80 0.25 -1.76
N ARG A 36 -14.80 0.52 -0.90
CA ARG A 36 -15.04 1.87 -0.36
C ARG A 36 -13.84 2.39 0.43
N ALA A 37 -13.24 1.56 1.28
CA ALA A 37 -12.06 1.95 2.05
C ALA A 37 -10.84 2.19 1.13
N ALA A 38 -10.59 1.31 0.16
CA ALA A 38 -9.54 1.49 -0.83
C ALA A 38 -9.71 2.78 -1.66
N LYS A 39 -10.96 3.15 -1.99
CA LYS A 39 -11.28 4.42 -2.68
C LYS A 39 -10.90 5.64 -1.87
N GLY A 40 -10.95 5.58 -0.54
CA GLY A 40 -10.48 6.65 0.33
C GLY A 40 -9.01 6.95 0.10
N PHE A 41 -8.17 5.92 0.13
CA PHE A 41 -6.74 6.04 -0.20
C PHE A 41 -6.51 6.48 -1.64
N LEU A 42 -7.28 5.97 -2.60
CA LEU A 42 -7.10 6.33 -4.01
C LEU A 42 -7.32 7.82 -4.24
N LYS A 43 -8.40 8.38 -3.68
CA LYS A 43 -8.69 9.82 -3.75
C LYS A 43 -7.59 10.65 -3.11
N SER A 44 -7.10 10.23 -1.95
CA SER A 44 -6.00 10.90 -1.28
C SER A 44 -4.71 10.85 -2.11
N GLN A 45 -4.38 9.69 -2.69
CA GLN A 45 -3.25 9.54 -3.60
C GLN A 45 -3.37 10.42 -4.84
N GLN A 46 -4.57 10.51 -5.44
CA GLN A 46 -4.80 11.40 -6.58
C GLN A 46 -4.61 12.87 -6.21
N LYS A 47 -5.04 13.29 -5.01
CA LYS A 47 -4.89 14.65 -4.50
C LYS A 47 -3.44 15.02 -4.20
N HIS A 48 -2.68 14.11 -3.60
CA HIS A 48 -1.32 14.38 -3.10
C HIS A 48 -0.20 13.82 -3.99
N ASN A 49 -0.55 13.07 -5.03
CA ASN A 49 0.36 12.32 -5.89
C ASN A 49 1.28 11.33 -5.14
N THR A 50 0.90 10.91 -3.92
CA THR A 50 1.62 9.95 -3.08
C THR A 50 0.68 9.39 -2.01
N ILE A 51 1.12 8.33 -1.32
CA ILE A 51 0.44 7.77 -0.14
C ILE A 51 1.33 7.94 1.09
N TYR A 52 0.82 8.64 2.10
CA TYR A 52 1.53 8.91 3.35
C TYR A 52 1.31 7.80 4.39
N ALA A 53 2.05 7.84 5.49
CA ALA A 53 2.04 6.74 6.44
C ALA A 53 0.83 6.70 7.38
N ARG A 54 0.17 7.83 7.65
CA ARG A 54 -0.94 7.93 8.62
C ARG A 54 -2.09 8.75 8.07
N TYR A 55 -3.31 8.36 8.42
CA TYR A 55 -4.54 8.91 7.90
C TYR A 55 -5.58 9.09 8.99
N ASN A 56 -6.36 10.17 8.92
CA ASN A 56 -7.54 10.36 9.76
C ASN A 56 -8.78 9.67 9.15
N LYS A 57 -9.92 9.80 9.84
CA LYS A 57 -11.21 9.22 9.42
C LYS A 57 -11.76 9.81 8.11
N GLU A 58 -11.29 10.97 7.69
CA GLU A 58 -11.62 11.63 6.41
C GLU A 58 -10.74 11.16 5.24
N TRP A 59 -9.81 10.23 5.46
CA TRP A 59 -8.80 9.80 4.47
C TRP A 59 -7.80 10.90 4.08
N GLU A 60 -7.63 11.90 4.95
CA GLU A 60 -6.59 12.92 4.78
C GLU A 60 -5.30 12.46 5.49
N PRO A 61 -4.14 12.66 4.85
CA PRO A 61 -2.86 12.32 5.45
C PRO A 61 -2.57 13.25 6.63
N THR A 62 -1.95 12.72 7.67
CA THR A 62 -1.68 13.46 8.92
C THR A 62 -0.20 13.58 9.22
N VAL A 63 0.63 13.11 8.30
CA VAL A 63 2.08 13.10 8.34
C VAL A 63 2.62 13.24 6.91
N ASP A 64 3.88 13.62 6.79
CA ASP A 64 4.60 13.86 5.54
C ASP A 64 5.63 12.77 5.19
N TRP A 65 5.77 11.75 6.03
CA TRP A 65 6.62 10.58 5.78
C TRP A 65 5.81 9.39 5.26
N ILE A 66 6.50 8.43 4.64
CA ILE A 66 5.90 7.31 3.94
C ILE A 66 6.19 6.00 4.67
N CYS A 67 5.22 5.08 4.68
CA CYS A 67 5.38 3.71 5.14
C CYS A 67 5.43 2.79 3.90
N PRO A 68 6.61 2.40 3.39
CA PRO A 68 6.73 1.63 2.16
C PRO A 68 5.98 0.30 2.19
N ALA A 69 5.96 -0.37 3.35
CA ALA A 69 5.17 -1.59 3.54
C ALA A 69 3.68 -1.37 3.26
N GLY A 70 3.11 -0.28 3.76
CA GLY A 70 1.70 0.05 3.54
C GLY A 70 1.40 0.45 2.09
N VAL A 71 2.31 1.20 1.44
CA VAL A 71 2.22 1.53 0.01
C VAL A 71 2.24 0.27 -0.86
N ALA A 72 3.12 -0.70 -0.54
CA ALA A 72 3.15 -1.98 -1.23
C ALA A 72 1.86 -2.78 -1.03
N GLN A 73 1.34 -2.82 0.21
CA GLN A 73 0.10 -3.53 0.50
C GLN A 73 -1.12 -2.94 -0.20
N ILE A 74 -1.28 -1.61 -0.21
CA ILE A 74 -2.45 -1.00 -0.85
C ILE A 74 -2.42 -1.20 -2.37
N SER A 75 -1.22 -1.25 -2.95
CA SER A 75 -1.02 -1.62 -4.36
C SER A 75 -1.55 -3.02 -4.66
N ILE A 76 -1.35 -4.01 -3.77
CA ILE A 76 -1.93 -5.35 -3.91
C ILE A 76 -3.47 -5.28 -3.90
N VAL A 77 -4.04 -4.48 -3.00
CA VAL A 77 -5.50 -4.29 -2.93
C VAL A 77 -6.04 -3.65 -4.21
N TYR A 78 -5.37 -2.62 -4.74
CA TYR A 78 -5.75 -1.98 -5.99
C TYR A 78 -5.71 -2.95 -7.17
N LEU A 79 -4.66 -3.75 -7.31
CA LEU A 79 -4.58 -4.77 -8.38
C LEU A 79 -5.70 -5.82 -8.26
N LYS A 80 -6.05 -6.24 -7.05
CA LYS A 80 -7.18 -7.16 -6.83
C LYS A 80 -8.52 -6.51 -7.21
N LEU A 81 -8.72 -5.25 -6.88
CA LEU A 81 -9.92 -4.50 -7.29
C LEU A 81 -9.96 -4.27 -8.81
N TYR A 82 -8.81 -4.03 -9.44
CA TYR A 82 -8.69 -3.96 -10.89
C TYR A 82 -9.10 -5.29 -11.55
N LEU A 83 -8.60 -6.43 -11.05
CA LEU A 83 -9.01 -7.74 -11.58
C LEU A 83 -10.51 -7.99 -11.44
N LEU A 84 -11.14 -7.44 -10.40
CA LEU A 84 -12.57 -7.57 -10.15
C LEU A 84 -13.43 -6.70 -11.07
N ASN A 85 -13.09 -5.43 -11.27
CA ASN A 85 -13.97 -4.43 -11.90
C ASN A 85 -13.37 -3.70 -13.11
N ARG A 86 -12.10 -3.95 -13.43
CA ARG A 86 -11.36 -3.41 -14.59
C ARG A 86 -11.31 -1.87 -14.67
N LYS A 87 -11.43 -1.17 -13.55
CA LYS A 87 -11.28 0.30 -13.53
C LYS A 87 -9.80 0.70 -13.52
N ASN A 88 -9.36 1.40 -14.57
CA ASN A 88 -7.95 1.76 -14.78
C ASN A 88 -7.35 2.63 -13.66
N GLU A 89 -8.16 3.39 -12.93
CA GLU A 89 -7.70 4.21 -11.80
C GLU A 89 -6.91 3.40 -10.75
N TRP A 90 -7.26 2.12 -10.56
CA TRP A 90 -6.54 1.22 -9.66
C TRP A 90 -5.15 0.85 -10.19
N LEU A 91 -5.05 0.61 -11.49
CA LEU A 91 -3.81 0.20 -12.15
C LEU A 91 -2.85 1.40 -12.20
N GLU A 92 -3.33 2.56 -12.63
CA GLU A 92 -2.54 3.80 -12.68
C GLU A 92 -2.02 4.25 -11.31
N ALA A 93 -2.81 4.07 -10.27
CA ALA A 93 -2.38 4.34 -8.89
C ALA A 93 -1.33 3.34 -8.41
N THR A 94 -1.48 2.06 -8.79
CA THR A 94 -0.50 1.02 -8.48
C THR A 94 0.83 1.27 -9.18
N ASP A 95 0.82 1.62 -10.46
CA ASP A 95 2.05 1.83 -11.23
C ASP A 95 2.89 2.96 -10.63
N ARG A 96 2.25 4.05 -10.19
CA ARG A 96 2.91 5.14 -9.45
C ARG A 96 3.52 4.68 -8.12
N ASN A 97 2.80 3.84 -7.37
CA ASN A 97 3.30 3.30 -6.10
C ASN A 97 4.51 2.39 -6.32
N LEU A 98 4.45 1.51 -7.32
CA LEU A 98 5.54 0.59 -7.65
C LEU A 98 6.79 1.33 -8.13
N GLU A 99 6.61 2.33 -8.99
CA GLU A 99 7.72 3.19 -9.44
C GLU A 99 8.40 3.88 -8.25
N TYR A 100 7.62 4.46 -7.34
CA TYR A 100 8.15 5.08 -6.12
C TYR A 100 8.92 4.06 -5.26
N LEU A 101 8.36 2.88 -4.99
CA LEU A 101 9.00 1.85 -4.16
C LEU A 101 10.29 1.32 -4.78
N LEU A 102 10.31 1.11 -6.09
CA LEU A 102 11.52 0.70 -6.83
C LEU A 102 12.60 1.79 -6.85
N ARG A 103 12.21 3.06 -6.75
CA ARG A 103 13.15 4.19 -6.64
C ARG A 103 13.84 4.23 -5.27
N ILE A 104 13.10 4.00 -4.19
CA ILE A 104 13.64 4.04 -2.82
C ILE A 104 14.27 2.72 -2.34
N GLN A 105 14.14 1.65 -3.13
CA GLN A 105 14.76 0.37 -2.84
C GLN A 105 16.29 0.51 -2.70
N GLY A 106 16.89 -0.20 -1.75
CA GLY A 106 18.34 -0.25 -1.60
C GLY A 106 19.02 -0.79 -2.87
N ARG A 107 19.88 0.02 -3.48
CA ARG A 107 20.59 -0.33 -4.75
C ARG A 107 22.08 -0.59 -4.58
N ASP A 108 22.65 -0.25 -3.43
CA ASP A 108 24.09 -0.37 -3.20
C ASP A 108 24.56 -1.83 -3.26
N ASN A 109 25.79 -2.04 -3.73
CA ASN A 109 26.42 -3.35 -3.95
C ASN A 109 26.78 -4.11 -2.66
N GLY A 110 26.00 -3.94 -1.58
CA GLY A 110 26.19 -4.57 -0.28
C GLY A 110 24.96 -5.36 0.19
N ASN A 111 24.88 -5.54 1.51
CA ASN A 111 23.84 -6.36 2.17
C ASN A 111 22.42 -5.75 2.13
N VAL A 112 22.24 -4.61 1.48
CA VAL A 112 20.97 -3.87 1.38
C VAL A 112 20.36 -3.93 -0.02
N LYS A 113 20.99 -4.64 -0.96
CA LYS A 113 20.49 -4.76 -2.32
C LYS A 113 19.10 -5.40 -2.33
N GLY A 114 18.13 -4.66 -2.86
CA GLY A 114 16.74 -5.08 -2.93
C GLY A 114 15.92 -4.80 -1.66
N ALA A 115 16.56 -4.31 -0.59
CA ALA A 115 15.90 -4.07 0.69
C ALA A 115 14.98 -2.84 0.64
N ILE A 116 13.87 -2.89 1.38
CA ILE A 116 12.93 -1.79 1.52
C ILE A 116 12.94 -1.31 2.97
N MET A 117 13.15 -0.01 3.14
CA MET A 117 13.21 0.66 4.44
C MET A 117 11.86 0.65 5.16
N GLY A 118 11.90 0.78 6.49
CA GLY A 118 10.70 0.85 7.29
C GLY A 118 9.89 2.12 7.09
N SER A 119 10.57 3.26 7.08
CA SER A 119 10.02 4.57 6.81
C SER A 119 10.80 5.21 5.68
N ASP A 120 10.18 6.09 4.91
CA ASP A 120 10.90 7.06 4.06
C ASP A 120 10.55 8.48 4.54
N PRO A 121 11.53 9.24 5.07
CA PRO A 121 12.96 8.91 5.19
C PRO A 121 13.24 7.75 6.17
N ILE A 122 14.42 7.10 6.01
CA ILE A 122 14.80 5.86 6.72
C ILE A 122 14.85 5.98 8.24
N ASP A 123 15.13 7.18 8.75
CA ASP A 123 15.16 7.53 10.18
C ASP A 123 13.77 7.94 10.71
N GLY A 124 12.74 7.89 9.88
CA GLY A 124 11.38 8.26 10.23
C GLY A 124 10.69 7.30 11.22
N PRO A 125 9.47 7.64 11.66
CA PRO A 125 8.90 7.11 12.91
C PRO A 125 8.53 5.62 12.91
N TYR A 126 8.38 5.00 11.74
CA TYR A 126 8.04 3.58 11.65
C TYR A 126 9.27 2.74 11.35
N MET A 127 9.71 1.98 12.36
CA MET A 127 10.91 1.14 12.30
C MET A 127 12.15 1.93 11.83
N PRO A 128 12.58 2.94 12.59
CA PRO A 128 13.68 3.82 12.20
C PRO A 128 14.98 3.04 11.96
N ASN A 129 15.77 3.52 11.00
CA ASN A 129 17.09 2.98 10.66
C ASN A 129 17.11 1.49 10.33
N SER A 130 16.00 0.97 9.79
CA SER A 130 15.80 -0.46 9.57
C SER A 130 15.27 -0.77 8.17
N TYR A 131 15.70 -1.91 7.63
CA TYR A 131 15.11 -2.54 6.46
C TYR A 131 14.18 -3.69 6.89
N LEU A 132 13.02 -3.79 6.26
CA LEU A 132 11.95 -4.69 6.70
C LEU A 132 11.73 -5.80 5.68
N SER A 133 11.88 -7.04 6.12
CA SER A 133 11.63 -8.22 5.27
C SER A 133 10.20 -8.26 4.72
N TRP A 134 9.21 -7.83 5.52
CA TRP A 134 7.82 -7.79 5.07
C TRP A 134 7.55 -6.69 4.04
N ALA A 135 8.25 -5.55 4.10
CA ALA A 135 8.12 -4.51 3.09
C ALA A 135 8.59 -5.04 1.72
N THR A 136 9.74 -5.72 1.70
CA THR A 136 10.24 -6.41 0.50
C THR A 136 9.26 -7.49 0.02
N LYS A 137 8.72 -8.32 0.93
CA LYS A 137 7.73 -9.35 0.60
C LYS A 137 6.50 -8.75 -0.09
N PHE A 138 5.93 -7.66 0.45
CA PHE A 138 4.74 -7.04 -0.14
C PHE A 138 5.06 -6.36 -1.47
N LEU A 139 6.23 -5.75 -1.63
CA LEU A 139 6.65 -5.20 -2.92
C LEU A 139 6.76 -6.31 -3.98
N LEU A 140 7.42 -7.42 -3.66
CA LEU A 140 7.52 -8.57 -4.58
C LEU A 140 6.14 -9.12 -4.95
N GLU A 141 5.24 -9.24 -3.98
CA GLU A 141 3.88 -9.69 -4.23
C GLU A 141 3.11 -8.74 -5.18
N ALA A 142 3.23 -7.42 -4.97
CA ALA A 142 2.62 -6.43 -5.83
C ALA A 142 3.19 -6.47 -7.26
N LEU A 143 4.51 -6.59 -7.41
CA LEU A 143 5.19 -6.70 -8.71
C LEU A 143 4.76 -7.96 -9.47
N VAL A 144 4.76 -9.12 -8.81
CA VAL A 144 4.32 -10.40 -9.42
C VAL A 144 2.85 -10.33 -9.83
N LEU A 145 1.99 -9.70 -9.02
CA LEU A 145 0.59 -9.54 -9.37
C LEU A 145 0.40 -8.56 -10.55
N ARG A 146 1.18 -7.48 -10.59
CA ARG A 146 1.16 -6.49 -11.67
C ARG A 146 1.64 -7.10 -13.00
N GLU A 147 2.69 -7.90 -12.97
CA GLU A 147 3.24 -8.61 -14.13
C GLU A 147 2.20 -9.55 -14.77
N LYS A 148 1.40 -10.24 -13.94
CA LYS A 148 0.32 -11.13 -14.41
C LYS A 148 -0.85 -10.40 -15.10
N ILE A 149 -1.00 -9.09 -14.86
CA ILE A 149 -2.11 -8.31 -15.42
C ILE A 149 -1.81 -7.86 -16.86
N GLY A 150 -0.55 -7.81 -17.29
CA GLY A 150 -0.12 -7.20 -18.55
C GLY A 150 0.21 -5.73 -18.36
#